data_AF-A0A2V8UEE6-F1
#
_entry.id   AF-A0A2V8UEE6-F1
#
_cell.length_a   1.000
_cell.length_b   1.000
_cell.length_c   1.000
_cell.angle_alpha   90.00
_cell.angle_beta   90.00
_cell.angle_gamma   90.00
#
_symmetry.space_group_name_H-M   'P 1'
#
loop_
_entity.id
_entity.type
_entity.pdbx_description
1 polymer ?
#
loop_
_entity_poly.entity_id
_entity_poly.type
_entity_poly.pdbx_seq_one_letter_code
_entity_poly.pdbx_strand_id
1 'polypeptide(L)'
;MMVHQDLLDEGKIEELVSSLRSIETSPAELAAIRTEAEYFEKNAERIRYPEFRRQHLFVGTGVIEAGCKTVIGSRCKQSGMFWTMRGANAILALRCCQFNARFEDYWEARRA
;
A
#
# COMPACT_ATOMS: atom_id res chain seq x y z
N MET A 1 12.48 11.33 13.55
CA MET A 1 11.44 10.52 14.21
C MET A 1 10.11 11.12 13.81
N MET A 2 9.20 10.35 13.20
CA MET A 2 7.87 10.85 12.80
C MET A 2 7.03 11.05 14.07
N VAL A 3 6.56 12.28 14.31
CA VAL A 3 6.09 12.78 15.61
C VAL A 3 4.84 12.05 16.16
N HIS A 4 4.15 11.25 15.35
CA HIS A 4 2.93 10.51 15.77
C HIS A 4 2.88 9.04 15.30
N GLN A 5 4.00 8.48 14.82
CA GLN A 5 4.01 7.10 14.31
C GLN A 5 3.60 6.09 15.39
N ASP A 6 4.02 6.33 16.65
CA ASP A 6 3.73 5.43 17.77
C ASP A 6 2.22 5.34 18.04
N LEU A 7 1.45 6.42 17.87
CA LEU A 7 -0.01 6.42 18.03
C LEU A 7 -0.68 5.51 17.00
N LEU A 8 -0.21 5.56 15.75
CA LEU A 8 -0.70 4.69 14.68
C LEU A 8 -0.34 3.22 14.94
N ASP A 9 0.90 2.98 15.35
CA ASP A 9 1.46 1.67 15.64
C ASP A 9 0.80 0.96 16.83
N GLU A 10 0.39 1.74 17.83
CA GLU A 10 -0.37 1.31 19.00
C GLU A 10 -1.89 1.28 18.76
N GLY A 11 -2.36 1.72 17.58
CA GLY A 11 -3.78 1.74 17.22
C GLY A 11 -4.61 2.81 17.95
N LYS A 12 -3.96 3.84 18.49
CA LYS A 12 -4.58 4.98 19.19
C LYS A 12 -5.06 6.04 18.18
N ILE A 13 -6.03 5.66 17.35
CA ILE A 13 -6.49 6.49 16.23
C ILE A 13 -7.18 7.77 16.71
N GLU A 14 -7.94 7.73 17.80
CA GLU A 14 -8.59 8.92 18.36
C GLU A 14 -7.58 9.96 18.86
N GLU A 15 -6.52 9.51 19.55
CA GLU A 15 -5.43 10.37 20.00
C GLU A 15 -4.64 10.95 18.83
N LEU A 16 -4.41 10.16 17.77
CA LEU A 16 -3.78 10.60 16.53
C LEU A 16 -4.62 11.70 15.86
N VAL A 17 -5.91 11.48 15.67
CA VAL A 17 -6.83 12.45 15.05
C VAL A 17 -6.92 13.73 15.88
N SER A 18 -6.98 13.62 17.20
CA SER A 18 -6.95 14.78 18.10
C SER A 18 -5.65 15.57 17.97
N SER A 19 -4.50 14.87 17.93
CA SER A 19 -3.18 15.48 17.75
C SER A 19 -3.10 16.22 16.41
N LEU A 20 -3.55 15.61 15.31
CA LEU A 20 -3.58 16.25 13.98
C LEU A 20 -4.46 17.50 13.96
N ARG A 21 -5.65 17.45 14.58
CA ARG A 21 -6.58 18.58 14.64
C ARG A 21 -6.06 19.74 15.50
N SER A 22 -5.12 19.48 16.40
CA SER A 22 -4.49 20.49 17.26
C SER A 22 -3.31 21.22 16.62
N ILE A 23 -2.87 20.81 15.42
CA ILE A 23 -1.74 21.45 14.74
C ILE A 23 -2.14 22.85 14.27
N GLU A 24 -1.44 23.86 14.79
CA GLU A 24 -1.57 25.25 14.34
C GLU A 24 -0.59 25.51 13.19
N THR A 25 -1.12 25.86 12.02
CA THR A 25 -0.31 26.16 10.84
C THR A 25 -1.04 27.09 9.87
N SER A 26 -0.44 27.37 8.70
CA SER A 26 -1.06 28.19 7.66
C SER A 26 -2.42 27.62 7.20
N PRO A 27 -3.37 28.46 6.74
CA PRO A 27 -4.68 27.99 6.28
C PRO A 27 -4.62 26.92 5.18
N ALA A 28 -3.61 26.99 4.30
CA ALA A 28 -3.42 26.02 3.22
C ALA A 28 -3.05 24.64 3.74
N GLU A 29 -2.12 24.56 4.71
CA GLU A 29 -1.70 23.30 5.32
C GLU A 29 -2.77 22.76 6.27
N LEU A 30 -3.52 23.64 6.95
CA LEU A 30 -4.59 23.25 7.85
C LEU A 30 -5.72 22.51 7.12
N ALA A 31 -6.01 22.86 5.86
CA ALA A 31 -6.95 22.12 5.02
C ALA A 31 -6.45 20.68 4.75
N ALA A 32 -5.17 20.52 4.38
CA ALA A 32 -4.59 19.20 4.14
C ALA A 32 -4.58 18.35 5.42
N ILE A 33 -4.17 18.91 6.56
CA ILE A 33 -4.16 18.22 7.86
C ILE A 33 -5.57 17.75 8.25
N ARG A 34 -6.61 18.57 8.00
CA ARG A 34 -8.00 18.17 8.27
C ARG A 34 -8.43 16.99 7.39
N THR A 35 -8.08 17.01 6.10
CA THR A 35 -8.37 15.88 5.20
C THR A 35 -7.69 14.60 5.67
N GLU A 36 -6.43 14.66 6.09
CA GLU A 36 -5.71 13.49 6.63
C GLU A 36 -6.33 13.01 7.96
N ALA A 37 -6.68 13.91 8.87
CA ALA A 37 -7.36 13.58 10.12
C ALA A 37 -8.71 12.88 9.88
N GLU A 38 -9.52 13.38 8.94
CA GLU A 38 -10.78 12.75 8.53
C GLU A 38 -10.55 11.37 7.89
N TYR A 39 -9.46 11.18 7.15
CA TYR A 39 -9.11 9.88 6.59
C TYR A 39 -8.83 8.86 7.69
N PHE A 40 -8.04 9.21 8.71
CA PHE A 40 -7.75 8.33 9.83
C PHE A 40 -9.01 8.00 10.64
N GLU A 41 -9.83 9.00 10.94
CA GLU A 41 -11.10 8.83 11.66
C GLU A 41 -12.05 7.89 10.91
N LYS A 42 -12.26 8.13 9.61
CA LYS A 42 -13.15 7.32 8.77
C LYS A 42 -12.67 5.88 8.57
N ASN A 43 -11.37 5.65 8.59
CA ASN A 43 -10.78 4.33 8.35
C ASN A 43 -10.30 3.64 9.63
N ALA A 44 -10.63 4.14 10.83
CA ALA A 44 -10.17 3.59 12.10
C ALA A 44 -10.34 2.06 12.20
N GLU A 45 -11.50 1.53 11.77
CA GLU A 45 -11.78 0.09 11.77
C GLU A 45 -10.85 -0.74 10.87
N ARG A 46 -10.20 -0.12 9.88
CA ARG A 46 -9.24 -0.77 8.97
C ARG A 46 -7.80 -0.68 9.48
N ILE A 47 -7.52 0.22 10.43
CA ILE A 47 -6.17 0.52 10.92
C ILE A 47 -5.95 -0.20 12.27
N ARG A 48 -6.16 -1.52 12.28
CA ARG A 48 -6.05 -2.37 13.47
C ARG A 48 -4.64 -2.97 13.61
N TYR A 49 -3.62 -2.13 13.56
CA TYR A 49 -2.22 -2.56 13.55
C TYR A 49 -1.83 -3.45 14.74
N PRO A 50 -2.24 -3.16 15.99
CA PRO A 50 -1.96 -4.05 17.12
C PRO A 50 -2.54 -5.45 16.94
N GLU A 51 -3.75 -5.56 16.38
CA GLU A 51 -4.40 -6.85 16.13
C GLU A 51 -3.65 -7.64 15.06
N PHE A 52 -3.29 -6.99 13.95
CA PHE A 52 -2.54 -7.62 12.87
C PHE A 52 -1.16 -8.08 13.33
N ARG A 53 -0.47 -7.27 14.14
CA ARG A 53 0.83 -7.65 14.72
C ARG A 53 0.72 -8.85 15.68
N ARG A 54 -0.34 -8.92 16.51
CA ARG A 54 -0.60 -10.10 17.35
C ARG A 54 -0.87 -11.37 16.54
N GLN A 55 -1.40 -11.24 15.33
CA GLN A 55 -1.58 -12.34 14.39
C GLN A 55 -0.32 -12.65 13.55
N HIS A 56 0.81 -12.00 13.84
CA HIS A 56 2.04 -12.08 13.04
C HIS A 56 1.85 -11.68 11.57
N LEU A 57 0.83 -10.86 11.27
CA LEU A 57 0.65 -10.30 9.95
C LEU A 57 1.62 -9.13 9.73
N PHE A 58 2.13 -9.03 8.52
CA PHE A 58 3.01 -7.95 8.12
C PHE A 58 2.24 -6.61 8.08
N VAL A 59 2.73 -5.61 8.81
CA VAL A 59 2.19 -4.25 8.83
C VAL A 59 3.23 -3.31 8.26
N GLY A 60 3.09 -2.97 6.99
CA GLY A 60 3.95 -2.03 6.28
C GLY A 60 3.60 -1.96 4.80
N THR A 61 3.94 -0.85 4.15
CA THR A 61 3.69 -0.69 2.71
C THR A 61 4.92 -1.02 1.86
N GLY A 62 6.13 -0.98 2.43
CA GLY A 62 7.38 -1.06 1.67
C GLY A 62 7.52 -2.29 0.76
N VAL A 63 7.15 -3.49 1.24
CA VAL A 63 7.19 -4.70 0.39
C VAL A 63 6.17 -4.66 -0.73
N ILE A 64 5.00 -4.06 -0.49
CA ILE A 64 3.94 -3.89 -1.48
C ILE A 64 4.35 -2.85 -2.52
N GLU A 65 4.88 -1.71 -2.09
CA GLU A 65 5.40 -0.65 -2.97
C GLU A 65 6.57 -1.15 -3.82
N ALA A 66 7.50 -1.91 -3.21
CA ALA A 66 8.59 -2.56 -3.92
C ALA A 66 8.05 -3.51 -4.99
N GLY A 67 7.06 -4.36 -4.67
CA GLY A 67 6.41 -5.24 -5.64
C GLY A 67 5.73 -4.47 -6.77
N CYS A 68 4.99 -3.40 -6.47
CA CYS A 68 4.39 -2.53 -7.47
C CYS A 68 5.44 -1.89 -8.39
N LYS A 69 6.60 -1.51 -7.86
CA LYS A 69 7.70 -0.94 -8.66
C LYS A 69 8.38 -2.01 -9.52
N THR A 70 8.72 -3.16 -8.96
CA THR A 70 9.57 -4.18 -9.60
C THR A 70 8.79 -5.11 -10.53
N VAL A 71 7.57 -5.50 -10.17
CA VAL A 71 6.74 -6.41 -10.97
C VAL A 71 5.92 -5.63 -12.00
N ILE A 72 5.23 -4.58 -11.56
CA ILE A 72 4.27 -3.83 -12.39
C ILE A 72 4.97 -2.67 -13.12
N GLY A 73 5.54 -1.73 -12.37
CA GLY A 73 6.08 -0.48 -12.90
C GLY A 73 7.19 -0.69 -13.93
N SER A 74 8.10 -1.62 -13.66
CA SER A 74 9.20 -1.97 -14.57
C SER A 74 8.75 -2.43 -15.95
N ARG A 75 7.50 -2.91 -16.10
CA ARG A 75 6.99 -3.43 -17.38
C ARG A 75 5.79 -2.67 -17.93
N CYS A 76 4.98 -2.03 -17.09
CA CYS A 76 3.75 -1.38 -17.53
C CYS A 76 3.81 0.15 -17.52
N LYS A 77 4.87 0.76 -16.96
CA LYS A 77 5.00 2.21 -16.83
C LYS A 77 6.21 2.82 -17.55
N GLN A 78 6.78 2.14 -18.54
CA GLN A 78 7.88 2.72 -19.35
C GLN A 78 7.33 3.53 -20.55
N SER A 79 8.20 4.34 -21.16
CA SER A 79 7.84 5.21 -22.27
C SER A 79 7.31 4.41 -23.47
N GLY A 80 6.26 4.93 -24.13
CA GLY A 80 5.64 4.33 -25.31
C GLY A 80 4.84 3.06 -25.06
N MET A 81 4.61 2.69 -23.80
CA MET A 81 3.87 1.47 -23.46
C MET A 81 2.36 1.71 -23.44
N PHE A 82 1.66 0.98 -24.28
CA PHE A 82 0.21 0.87 -24.27
C PHE A 82 -0.17 -0.60 -24.08
N TRP A 83 -1.10 -0.84 -23.16
CA TRP A 83 -1.54 -2.19 -22.83
C TRP A 83 -3.04 -2.27 -22.95
N THR A 84 -3.53 -3.36 -23.54
CA THR A 84 -4.91 -3.79 -23.28
C THR A 84 -4.97 -4.41 -21.89
N MET A 85 -6.13 -4.35 -21.22
CA MET A 85 -6.32 -4.98 -19.90
C MET A 85 -5.93 -6.46 -19.92
N ARG A 86 -6.33 -7.19 -20.97
CA ARG A 86 -5.96 -8.59 -21.16
C ARG A 86 -4.45 -8.77 -21.29
N GLY A 87 -3.77 -7.94 -22.08
CA GLY A 87 -2.34 -8.00 -22.29
C GLY A 87 -1.53 -7.69 -21.03
N ALA A 88 -1.93 -6.64 -20.30
CA ALA A 88 -1.33 -6.28 -19.01
C ALA A 88 -1.47 -7.43 -18.00
N ASN A 89 -2.68 -7.99 -17.85
CA ASN A 89 -2.90 -9.09 -16.92
C ASN A 89 -2.07 -10.34 -17.27
N ALA A 90 -1.97 -10.68 -18.56
CA ALA A 90 -1.18 -11.83 -18.99
C ALA A 90 0.33 -11.66 -18.70
N ILE A 91 0.91 -10.49 -19.00
CA ILE A 91 2.34 -10.26 -18.74
C ILE A 91 2.63 -10.15 -17.24
N LEU A 92 1.73 -9.55 -16.45
CA LEU A 92 1.90 -9.44 -15.00
C LEU A 92 1.82 -10.82 -14.34
N ALA A 93 0.89 -11.68 -14.75
CA ALA A 93 0.80 -13.05 -14.25
C ALA A 93 2.09 -13.84 -14.51
N LEU A 94 2.63 -13.75 -15.74
CA LEU A 94 3.90 -14.37 -16.10
C LEU A 94 5.05 -13.87 -15.21
N ARG A 95 5.13 -12.55 -15.00
CA ARG A 95 6.17 -11.93 -14.15
C ARG A 95 6.03 -12.37 -12.70
N CYS A 96 4.83 -12.41 -12.13
CA CYS A 96 4.61 -12.93 -10.78
C CYS A 96 5.15 -14.37 -10.64
N CYS A 97 4.86 -15.23 -11.61
CA CYS A 97 5.37 -16.60 -11.62
C CYS A 97 6.89 -16.65 -11.71
N GLN A 98 7.52 -15.79 -12.52
CA GLN A 98 8.98 -15.70 -12.60
C GLN A 98 9.60 -15.28 -11.25
N PHE A 99 9.08 -14.24 -10.59
CA PHE A 99 9.59 -13.78 -9.29
C PHE A 99 9.36 -14.79 -8.16
N ASN A 100 8.30 -15.60 -8.28
CA ASN A 100 7.99 -16.64 -7.30
C ASN A 100 8.67 -17.99 -7.61
N ALA A 101 9.56 -18.06 -8.62
CA ALA A 101 10.19 -19.30 -9.09
C ALA A 101 9.19 -20.40 -9.53
N ARG A 102 8.01 -20.01 -10.02
CA ARG A 102 6.92 -20.87 -10.49
C ARG A 102 6.67 -20.74 -11.99
N PHE A 103 7.71 -20.41 -12.74
CA PHE A 103 7.61 -20.20 -14.17
C PHE A 103 7.23 -21.49 -14.90
N GLU A 104 7.85 -22.61 -14.54
CA GLU A 104 7.58 -23.92 -15.14
C GLU A 104 6.14 -24.36 -14.88
N ASP A 105 5.66 -24.33 -13.62
CA ASP A 105 4.25 -24.61 -13.26
C ASP A 105 3.26 -23.80 -14.12
N TYR A 106 3.55 -22.50 -14.28
CA TYR A 106 2.68 -21.58 -15.02
C TYR A 106 2.59 -21.93 -16.51
N TRP A 107 3.71 -22.38 -17.07
CA TRP A 107 3.82 -22.73 -18.48
C TRP A 107 3.21 -24.10 -18.76
N GLU A 108 3.45 -25.09 -17.90
CA GLU A 108 2.84 -26.42 -18.00
C GLU A 108 1.31 -26.37 -18.01
N ALA A 109 0.70 -25.59 -17.11
CA ALA A 109 -0.76 -25.44 -17.05
C ALA A 109 -1.39 -24.79 -18.30
N ARG A 110 -0.59 -24.17 -19.18
CA ARG A 110 -1.06 -23.47 -20.40
C ARG A 110 -0.67 -24.16 -21.71
N ARG A 111 0.09 -25.25 -21.64
CA ARG A 111 0.47 -26.07 -22.82
C ARG A 111 -0.60 -27.12 -23.19
N ALA A 112 -1.63 -27.31 -22.36
CA ALA A 112 -2.73 -28.24 -22.60
C ALA A 112 -3.81 -27.67 -23.53
#